data_AF-A0A842YBR8-F1
#
_entry.id   AF-A0A842YBR8-F1
#
_cell.length_a   1.000
_cell.length_b   1.000
_cell.length_c   1.000
_cell.angle_alpha   90.00
_cell.angle_beta   90.00
_cell.angle_gamma   90.00
#
_symmetry.space_group_name_H-M   'P 1'
#
loop_
_entity.id
_entity.type
_entity.pdbx_description
1 polymer ?
#
loop_
_entity_poly.entity_id
_entity_poly.type
_entity_poly.pdbx_seq_one_letter_code
_entity_poly.pdbx_strand_id
1 'polypeptide(L)'
;MAKSPDKEEYKKADGKGVVDNLLTELGVDDEMRTELIESGRMSSDVMRVESAEQVRNRMEMDTSVERLRDSLSLLERKILTVDGTIDKIERDLVPVVLSFLVGLKGSLVSMRGDIISLSKRKAKTNLQSMFIDTVVKAIVDNEFTRVEESLTSGMSTPILEKMRDITEGMKESMKHTLEELATLKGGVDDYTQRTTTEMEHLSAKVGMKPRIEVPKEVEEKLVKFGQEVDALKHELGLETQKLENRLKENGELRRNVAELKVRNDDLEDTLMGLKAAPKVDQGVLAELRQKVKSLEASKEVQDEKIKEIEARARASDLKSTEYHGDISRKEVEIGDLKTKIRQLEEEMGSTGTRLAEMEELRARLRSYESGDKARELERIKT
;
A
#
# COMPACT_ATOMS: atom_id res chain seq x y z
N MET A 1 24.10 -6.38 -71.22
CA MET A 1 23.34 -6.86 -70.05
C MET A 1 24.14 -6.51 -68.80
N ALA A 2 23.71 -5.48 -68.07
CA ALA A 2 24.23 -5.15 -66.75
C ALA A 2 23.03 -5.11 -65.81
N LYS A 3 23.02 -5.99 -64.81
CA LYS A 3 21.98 -6.06 -63.77
C LYS A 3 22.10 -4.85 -62.86
N SER A 4 21.04 -4.05 -62.77
CA SER A 4 20.86 -3.05 -61.72
C SER A 4 20.57 -3.79 -60.40
N PRO A 5 21.22 -3.43 -59.28
CA PRO A 5 20.89 -4.00 -57.98
C PRO A 5 19.57 -3.42 -57.47
N ASP A 6 18.83 -4.27 -56.78
CA ASP A 6 17.49 -4.05 -56.26
C ASP A 6 17.37 -2.75 -55.46
N LYS A 7 16.38 -1.93 -55.84
CA LYS A 7 15.86 -0.87 -54.98
C LYS A 7 15.00 -1.55 -53.91
N GLU A 8 15.58 -1.83 -52.76
CA GLU A 8 14.78 -2.04 -51.55
C GLU A 8 14.06 -0.72 -51.24
N GLU A 9 12.74 -0.72 -51.44
CA GLU A 9 11.85 0.31 -50.95
C GLU A 9 11.95 0.34 -49.41
N TYR A 10 12.72 1.30 -48.88
CA TYR A 10 12.62 1.69 -47.48
C TYR A 10 11.22 2.25 -47.25
N LYS A 11 10.31 1.38 -46.79
CA LYS A 11 9.02 1.78 -46.26
C LYS A 11 9.26 2.80 -45.14
N LYS A 12 8.69 3.98 -45.31
CA LYS A 12 8.54 5.01 -44.26
C LYS A 12 7.96 4.34 -43.02
N ALA A 13 8.80 4.14 -42.00
CA ALA A 13 8.35 3.73 -40.69
C ALA A 13 7.94 5.00 -39.94
N ASP A 14 6.63 5.23 -39.83
CA ASP A 14 6.07 6.18 -38.86
C ASP A 14 6.67 5.87 -37.49
N GLY A 15 7.05 6.90 -36.72
CA GLY A 15 7.73 6.73 -35.42
C GLY A 15 7.00 5.85 -34.40
N LYS A 16 5.71 5.57 -34.62
CA LYS A 16 4.93 4.57 -33.88
C LYS A 16 5.47 3.13 -34.09
N GLY A 17 5.92 2.82 -35.29
CA GLY A 17 6.45 1.51 -35.67
C GLY A 17 7.81 1.16 -35.06
N VAL A 18 8.62 2.13 -34.63
CA VAL A 18 9.94 1.83 -34.05
C VAL A 18 9.82 1.30 -32.62
N VAL A 19 8.95 1.92 -31.81
CA VAL A 19 8.65 1.46 -30.45
C VAL A 19 7.83 0.18 -30.49
N ASP A 20 6.87 0.08 -31.43
CA ASP A 20 6.12 -1.16 -31.67
C ASP A 20 7.07 -2.30 -32.05
N ASN A 21 8.02 -2.09 -32.97
CA ASN A 21 9.00 -3.10 -33.35
C ASN A 21 9.92 -3.49 -32.19
N LEU A 22 10.40 -2.54 -31.38
CA LEU A 22 11.24 -2.81 -30.20
C LEU A 22 10.49 -3.61 -29.11
N LEU A 23 9.22 -3.28 -28.86
CA LEU A 23 8.39 -4.02 -27.89
C LEU A 23 8.06 -5.42 -28.39
N THR A 24 7.78 -5.56 -29.69
CA THR A 24 7.55 -6.87 -30.32
C THR A 24 8.82 -7.72 -30.32
N GLU A 25 9.99 -7.10 -30.54
CA GLU A 25 11.32 -7.75 -30.50
C GLU A 25 11.73 -8.15 -29.07
N LEU A 26 11.21 -7.44 -28.06
CA LEU A 26 11.31 -7.78 -26.63
C LEU A 26 10.28 -8.82 -26.17
N GLY A 27 9.43 -9.31 -27.08
CA GLY A 27 8.42 -10.34 -26.78
C GLY A 27 7.18 -9.84 -26.04
N VAL A 28 6.91 -8.53 -26.09
CA VAL A 28 5.67 -7.95 -25.57
C VAL A 28 4.63 -7.97 -26.68
N ASP A 29 3.66 -8.86 -26.57
CA ASP A 29 2.50 -8.95 -27.47
C ASP A 29 1.46 -7.86 -27.14
N ASP A 30 0.55 -7.60 -28.08
CA ASP A 30 -0.46 -6.53 -27.96
C ASP A 30 -1.38 -6.72 -26.74
N GLU A 31 -1.60 -7.97 -26.29
CA GLU A 31 -2.36 -8.30 -25.08
C GLU A 31 -1.59 -7.91 -23.80
N MET A 32 -0.32 -8.31 -23.66
CA MET A 32 0.49 -7.94 -22.50
C MET A 32 0.76 -6.43 -22.48
N ARG A 33 0.76 -5.79 -23.65
CA ARG A 33 0.83 -4.33 -23.79
C ARG A 33 -0.40 -3.64 -23.22
N THR A 34 -1.60 -4.14 -23.51
CA THR A 34 -2.84 -3.62 -22.91
C THR A 34 -2.89 -3.87 -21.41
N GLU A 35 -2.45 -5.04 -20.94
CA GLU A 35 -2.37 -5.33 -19.50
C GLU A 35 -1.37 -4.44 -18.77
N LEU A 36 -0.21 -4.13 -19.36
CA LEU A 36 0.78 -3.24 -18.76
C LEU A 36 0.32 -1.78 -18.66
N ILE A 37 -0.50 -1.33 -19.62
CA ILE A 37 -1.14 0.00 -19.59
C ILE A 37 -2.25 0.01 -18.53
N GLU A 38 -3.10 -1.02 -18.47
CA GLU A 38 -4.17 -1.14 -17.49
C GLU A 38 -3.66 -1.34 -16.05
N SER A 39 -2.52 -2.04 -15.90
CA SER A 39 -1.87 -2.25 -14.60
C SER A 39 -1.06 -1.03 -14.14
N GLY A 40 -0.98 0.03 -14.94
CA GLY A 40 -0.19 1.25 -14.66
C GLY A 40 1.33 1.04 -14.63
N ARG A 41 1.83 -0.11 -15.12
CA ARG A 41 3.27 -0.42 -15.18
C ARG A 41 3.94 0.17 -16.41
N MET A 42 3.16 0.48 -17.45
CA MET A 42 3.58 1.25 -18.61
C MET A 42 2.71 2.50 -18.72
N SER A 43 3.31 3.69 -18.58
CA SER A 43 2.57 4.95 -18.78
C SER A 43 2.22 5.10 -20.25
N SER A 44 0.98 5.50 -20.57
CA SER A 44 0.60 5.85 -21.95
C SER A 44 1.47 6.98 -22.52
N ASP A 45 2.16 7.75 -21.67
CA ASP A 45 3.08 8.82 -22.06
C ASP A 45 4.42 8.30 -22.62
N VAL A 46 4.76 7.01 -22.47
CA VAL A 46 5.94 6.40 -23.13
C VAL A 46 5.81 6.47 -24.67
N MET A 47 4.59 6.67 -25.18
CA MET A 47 4.29 6.84 -26.61
C MET A 47 4.34 8.30 -27.09
N ARG A 48 4.68 9.25 -26.21
CA ARG A 48 4.76 10.70 -26.50
C ARG A 48 6.20 11.20 -26.60
N VAL A 49 7.12 10.36 -27.02
CA VAL A 49 8.45 10.81 -27.43
C VAL A 49 8.29 11.56 -28.75
N GLU A 50 8.77 12.80 -28.82
CA GLU A 50 8.84 13.54 -30.09
C GLU A 50 9.41 12.61 -31.17
N SER A 51 8.76 12.54 -32.33
CA SER A 51 9.24 11.64 -33.37
C SER A 51 10.68 12.01 -33.75
N ALA A 52 11.52 11.02 -34.03
CA ALA A 52 12.92 11.27 -34.39
C ALA A 52 13.05 12.23 -35.59
N GLU A 53 12.05 12.25 -36.47
CA GLU A 53 11.94 13.18 -37.60
C GLU A 53 11.63 14.63 -37.14
N GLN A 54 10.77 14.83 -36.14
CA GLN A 54 10.54 16.15 -35.55
C GLN A 54 11.78 16.70 -34.84
N VAL A 55 12.49 15.87 -34.07
CA VAL A 55 13.74 16.26 -33.41
C VAL A 55 14.80 16.60 -34.45
N ARG A 56 14.91 15.78 -35.52
CA ARG A 56 15.84 16.03 -36.63
C ARG A 56 15.53 17.34 -37.36
N ASN A 57 14.26 17.61 -37.68
CA ASN A 57 13.87 18.85 -38.35
C ASN A 57 14.17 20.08 -37.48
N ARG A 58 13.98 19.98 -36.16
CA ARG A 58 14.37 21.04 -35.22
C ARG A 58 15.88 21.29 -35.24
N MET A 59 16.68 20.23 -35.12
CA MET A 59 18.14 20.34 -35.17
C MET A 59 18.62 20.91 -36.51
N GLU A 60 18.00 20.52 -37.63
CA GLU A 60 18.29 21.05 -38.96
C GLU A 60 17.94 22.54 -39.08
N MET A 61 16.81 22.99 -38.51
CA MET A 61 16.45 24.42 -38.45
C MET A 61 17.43 25.21 -37.58
N ASP A 62 17.74 24.73 -36.36
CA ASP A 62 18.68 25.39 -35.46
C ASP A 62 20.07 25.54 -36.09
N THR A 63 20.56 24.47 -36.73
CA THR A 63 21.84 24.48 -37.46
C THR A 63 21.80 25.47 -38.63
N SER A 64 20.67 25.57 -39.33
CA SER A 64 20.51 26.51 -40.44
C SER A 64 20.48 27.97 -39.97
N VAL A 65 19.82 28.25 -38.85
CA VAL A 65 19.81 29.58 -38.21
C VAL A 65 21.19 29.97 -37.72
N GLU A 66 21.94 29.04 -37.12
CA GLU A 66 23.32 29.30 -36.66
C GLU A 66 24.25 29.63 -37.84
N ARG A 67 24.17 28.87 -38.93
CA ARG A 67 24.91 29.18 -40.17
C ARG A 67 24.53 30.54 -40.76
N LEU A 68 23.26 30.94 -40.68
CA LEU A 68 22.81 32.25 -41.12
C LEU A 68 23.39 33.37 -40.23
N ARG A 69 23.38 33.20 -38.90
CA ARG A 69 23.99 34.15 -37.96
C ARG A 69 25.49 34.31 -38.19
N ASP A 70 26.20 33.22 -38.44
CA ASP A 70 27.63 33.25 -38.77
C ASP A 70 27.89 33.97 -40.10
N SER A 71 27.05 33.71 -41.10
CA SER A 71 27.14 34.37 -42.41
C SER A 71 26.88 35.87 -42.31
N LEU A 72 25.87 36.29 -41.53
CA LEU A 72 25.58 37.71 -41.27
C LEU A 72 26.73 38.39 -40.51
N SER A 73 27.32 37.70 -39.53
CA SER A 73 28.46 38.24 -38.75
C SER A 73 29.73 38.38 -39.60
N LEU A 74 29.98 37.43 -40.52
CA LEU A 74 31.05 37.54 -41.51
C LEU A 74 30.82 38.70 -42.47
N LEU A 75 29.57 38.93 -42.88
CA LEU A 75 29.18 40.02 -43.75
C LEU A 75 29.36 41.38 -43.03
N GLU A 76 28.98 41.49 -41.76
CA GLU A 76 29.21 42.65 -40.90
C GLU A 76 30.71 43.01 -40.83
N ARG A 77 31.56 42.02 -40.58
CA ARG A 77 33.03 42.21 -40.57
C ARG A 77 33.58 42.66 -41.92
N LYS A 78 33.06 42.09 -43.02
CA LYS A 78 33.46 42.49 -44.38
C LYS A 78 33.06 43.93 -44.66
N ILE A 79 31.84 44.35 -44.31
CA ILE A 79 31.39 45.73 -44.49
C ILE A 79 32.30 46.69 -43.70
N LEU A 80 32.59 46.41 -42.43
CA LEU A 80 33.51 47.24 -41.63
C LEU A 80 34.92 47.33 -42.25
N THR A 81 35.37 46.26 -42.91
CA THR A 81 36.65 46.28 -43.63
C THR A 81 36.59 47.19 -44.86
N VAL A 82 35.47 47.16 -45.60
CA VAL A 82 35.27 48.05 -46.77
C VAL A 82 35.16 49.51 -46.33
N ASP A 83 34.52 49.81 -45.20
CA ASP A 83 34.45 51.17 -44.64
C ASP A 83 35.85 51.75 -44.42
N GLY A 84 36.71 50.99 -43.76
CA GLY A 84 38.11 51.35 -43.57
C GLY A 84 38.93 51.41 -44.87
N THR A 85 38.46 50.83 -45.98
CA THR A 85 39.08 51.04 -47.30
C THR A 85 38.57 52.30 -47.99
N ILE A 86 37.32 52.72 -47.78
CA ILE A 86 36.80 53.98 -48.31
C ILE A 86 37.52 55.17 -47.68
N ASP A 87 37.77 55.13 -46.37
CA ASP A 87 38.57 56.15 -45.70
C ASP A 87 40.00 56.27 -46.29
N LYS A 88 40.54 55.15 -46.80
CA LYS A 88 41.84 55.15 -47.48
C LYS A 88 41.77 55.73 -48.89
N ILE A 89 40.63 55.67 -49.57
CA ILE A 89 40.48 56.25 -50.91
C ILE A 89 40.76 57.75 -50.85
N GLU A 90 40.11 58.49 -49.95
CA GLU A 90 40.35 59.93 -49.81
C GLU A 90 41.80 60.19 -49.36
N ARG A 91 42.27 59.46 -48.35
CA ARG A 91 43.61 59.65 -47.79
C ARG A 91 44.74 59.37 -48.79
N ASP A 92 44.56 58.38 -49.66
CA ASP A 92 45.62 57.90 -50.56
C ASP A 92 45.48 58.52 -51.97
N LEU A 93 44.27 58.80 -52.49
CA LEU A 93 44.11 59.45 -53.80
C LEU A 93 44.38 60.96 -53.76
N VAL A 94 43.95 61.68 -52.71
CA VAL A 94 44.11 63.15 -52.66
C VAL A 94 45.60 63.55 -52.80
N PRO A 95 46.55 62.92 -52.08
CA PRO A 95 47.98 63.21 -52.27
C PRO A 95 48.50 62.86 -53.68
N VAL A 96 48.00 61.78 -54.30
CA VAL A 96 48.41 61.38 -55.66
C VAL A 96 47.94 62.41 -56.69
N VAL A 97 46.69 62.85 -56.59
CA VAL A 97 46.12 63.88 -57.46
C VAL A 97 46.84 65.21 -57.28
N LEU A 98 47.06 65.64 -56.04
CA LEU A 98 47.80 66.86 -55.75
C LEU A 98 49.25 66.78 -56.24
N SER A 99 49.94 65.66 -56.05
CA SER A 99 51.30 65.44 -56.55
C SER A 99 51.37 65.53 -58.07
N PHE A 100 50.42 64.92 -58.77
CA PHE A 100 50.31 65.00 -60.23
C PHE A 100 50.09 66.44 -60.71
N LEU A 101 49.16 67.17 -60.09
CA LEU A 101 48.85 68.56 -60.43
C LEU A 101 50.02 69.51 -60.14
N VAL A 102 50.71 69.34 -59.02
CA VAL A 102 51.93 70.09 -58.69
C VAL A 102 53.05 69.77 -59.69
N GLY A 103 53.19 68.51 -60.10
CA GLY A 103 54.15 68.09 -61.14
C GLY A 103 53.85 68.72 -62.51
N LEU A 104 52.58 68.76 -62.93
CA LEU A 104 52.15 69.47 -64.14
C LEU A 104 52.45 70.96 -64.04
N LYS A 105 52.13 71.60 -62.91
CA LYS A 105 52.45 73.02 -62.67
C LYS A 105 53.96 73.27 -62.75
N GLY A 106 54.77 72.42 -62.12
CA GLY A 106 56.23 72.51 -62.20
C GLY A 106 56.76 72.39 -63.63
N SER A 107 56.20 71.47 -64.41
CA SER A 107 56.53 71.30 -65.83
C SER A 107 56.15 72.54 -66.66
N LEU A 108 55.01 73.15 -66.37
CA LEU A 108 54.54 74.38 -67.01
C LEU A 108 55.48 75.56 -66.70
N VAL A 109 55.87 75.73 -65.44
CA VAL A 109 56.82 76.77 -65.01
C VAL A 109 58.19 76.57 -65.66
N SER A 110 58.67 75.32 -65.77
CA SER A 110 59.92 75.00 -66.48
C SER A 110 59.84 75.40 -67.95
N MET A 111 58.75 75.01 -68.64
CA MET A 111 58.56 75.33 -70.05
C MET A 111 58.48 76.84 -70.30
N ARG A 112 57.84 77.60 -69.39
CA ARG A 112 57.83 79.06 -69.40
C ARG A 112 59.25 79.64 -69.37
N GLY A 113 60.07 79.16 -68.42
CA GLY A 113 61.47 79.58 -68.26
C GLY A 113 62.35 79.19 -69.45
N ASP A 114 62.13 78.01 -70.03
CA ASP A 114 62.86 77.53 -71.20
C ASP A 114 62.54 78.36 -72.44
N ILE A 115 61.28 78.67 -72.71
CA ILE A 115 60.89 79.50 -73.86
C ILE A 115 61.55 80.89 -73.76
N ILE A 116 61.48 81.54 -72.58
CA ILE A 116 62.08 82.87 -72.38
C ILE A 116 63.61 82.80 -72.48
N SER A 117 64.25 81.84 -71.80
CA SER A 117 65.72 81.74 -71.76
C SER A 117 66.34 81.28 -73.08
N LEU A 118 65.69 80.37 -73.82
CA LEU A 118 66.13 79.91 -75.14
C LEU A 118 65.91 81.00 -76.18
N SER A 119 64.79 81.71 -76.14
CA SER A 119 64.55 82.84 -77.04
C SER A 119 65.59 83.92 -76.82
N LYS A 120 65.88 84.27 -75.57
CA LYS A 120 66.91 85.26 -75.22
C LYS A 120 68.31 84.84 -75.65
N ARG A 121 68.68 83.56 -75.48
CA ARG A 121 69.95 83.00 -75.97
C ARG A 121 70.08 83.01 -77.49
N LYS A 122 68.97 82.90 -78.23
CA LYS A 122 68.95 82.94 -79.70
C LYS A 122 68.92 84.37 -80.28
N ALA A 123 68.71 85.39 -79.46
CA ALA A 123 68.74 86.78 -79.89
C ALA A 123 70.17 87.21 -80.27
N LYS A 124 70.34 87.77 -81.48
CA LYS A 124 71.65 88.20 -82.00
C LYS A 124 71.89 89.70 -81.81
N THR A 125 70.86 90.47 -81.44
CA THR A 125 70.96 91.92 -81.26
C THR A 125 70.32 92.37 -79.95
N ASN A 126 70.77 93.52 -79.43
CA ASN A 126 70.20 94.12 -78.22
C ASN A 126 68.71 94.46 -78.40
N LEU A 127 68.31 94.90 -79.58
CA LEU A 127 66.89 95.14 -79.94
C LEU A 127 66.06 93.85 -79.84
N GLN A 128 66.58 92.71 -80.31
CA GLN A 128 65.91 91.42 -80.20
C GLN A 128 65.81 90.96 -78.74
N SER A 129 66.85 91.14 -77.93
CA SER A 129 66.80 90.83 -76.50
C SER A 129 65.78 91.70 -75.76
N MET A 130 65.73 93.00 -76.05
CA MET A 130 64.72 93.90 -75.46
C MET A 130 63.30 93.54 -75.89
N PHE A 131 63.09 93.19 -77.16
CA PHE A 131 61.79 92.72 -77.65
C PHE A 131 61.34 91.45 -76.91
N ILE A 132 62.26 90.52 -76.62
CA ILE A 132 61.95 89.31 -75.85
C ILE A 132 61.59 89.63 -74.40
N ASP A 133 62.37 90.50 -73.74
CA ASP A 133 62.13 90.85 -72.33
C ASP A 133 60.85 91.68 -72.13
N THR A 134 60.46 92.52 -73.10
CA THR A 134 59.31 93.42 -72.98
C THR A 134 58.02 92.84 -73.59
N VAL A 135 58.10 92.21 -74.76
CA VAL A 135 56.91 91.77 -75.51
C VAL A 135 56.70 90.27 -75.36
N VAL A 136 57.71 89.44 -75.67
CA VAL A 136 57.55 87.98 -75.65
C VAL A 136 57.33 87.48 -74.22
N LYS A 137 58.08 87.98 -73.24
CA LYS A 137 57.91 87.63 -71.84
C LYS A 137 56.51 87.96 -71.33
N ALA A 138 55.97 89.14 -71.63
CA ALA A 138 54.63 89.53 -71.21
C ALA A 138 53.54 88.63 -71.81
N ILE A 139 53.66 88.24 -73.09
CA ILE A 139 52.73 87.31 -73.75
C ILE A 139 52.82 85.92 -73.11
N VAL A 140 54.04 85.41 -72.92
CA VAL A 140 54.29 84.11 -72.31
C VAL A 140 53.79 84.07 -70.87
N ASP A 141 54.03 85.12 -70.07
CA ASP A 141 53.55 85.19 -68.69
C ASP A 141 52.01 85.20 -68.65
N ASN A 142 51.33 85.94 -69.52
CA ASN A 142 49.86 85.97 -69.58
C ASN A 142 49.24 84.62 -70.00
N GLU A 143 49.74 84.00 -71.06
CA GLU A 143 49.22 82.70 -71.54
C GLU A 143 49.48 81.58 -70.52
N PHE A 144 50.66 81.54 -69.91
CA PHE A 144 50.97 80.55 -68.87
C PHE A 144 50.15 80.79 -67.60
N THR A 145 49.90 82.04 -67.21
CA THR A 145 49.02 82.35 -66.06
C THR A 145 47.60 81.84 -66.30
N ARG A 146 47.06 82.02 -67.51
CA ARG A 146 45.75 81.49 -67.89
C ARG A 146 45.67 79.97 -67.82
N VAL A 147 46.73 79.27 -68.25
CA VAL A 147 46.80 77.80 -68.15
C VAL A 147 46.99 77.34 -66.69
N GLU A 148 47.77 78.05 -65.89
CA GLU A 148 47.93 77.78 -64.45
C GLU A 148 46.61 77.96 -63.68
N GLU A 149 45.84 79.01 -63.98
CA GLU A 149 44.50 79.23 -63.43
C GLU A 149 43.56 78.07 -63.83
N SER A 150 43.57 77.67 -65.10
CA SER A 150 42.77 76.53 -65.57
C SER A 150 43.14 75.21 -64.88
N LEU A 151 44.44 74.96 -64.60
CA LEU A 151 44.89 73.75 -63.92
C LEU A 151 44.54 73.74 -62.42
N THR A 152 44.61 74.91 -61.78
CA THR A 152 44.33 75.05 -60.34
C THR A 152 42.83 75.18 -60.09
N SER A 153 42.21 76.31 -60.42
CA SER A 153 40.78 76.53 -60.15
C SER A 153 39.87 75.73 -61.07
N GLY A 154 40.28 75.52 -62.34
CA GLY A 154 39.46 74.84 -63.34
C GLY A 154 39.47 73.31 -63.26
N MET A 155 40.52 72.68 -62.70
CA MET A 155 40.66 71.22 -62.69
C MET A 155 40.92 70.62 -61.30
N SER A 156 41.80 71.21 -60.48
CA SER A 156 42.11 70.62 -59.17
C SER A 156 40.91 70.62 -58.22
N THR A 157 40.18 71.75 -58.14
CA THR A 157 39.04 71.89 -57.23
C THR A 157 37.89 70.94 -57.61
N PRO A 158 37.44 70.88 -58.88
CA PRO A 158 36.35 69.97 -59.25
C PRO A 158 36.71 68.48 -59.14
N ILE A 159 37.98 68.11 -59.35
CA ILE A 159 38.43 66.72 -59.19
C ILE A 159 38.40 66.32 -57.71
N LEU A 160 38.92 67.17 -56.82
CA LEU A 160 38.92 66.91 -55.39
C LEU A 160 37.49 66.91 -54.80
N GLU A 161 36.63 67.81 -55.27
CA GLU A 161 35.22 67.86 -54.89
C GLU A 161 34.48 66.58 -55.32
N LYS A 162 34.64 66.14 -56.57
CA LYS A 162 34.08 64.86 -57.03
C LYS A 162 34.61 63.65 -56.25
N MET A 163 35.89 63.63 -55.88
CA MET A 163 36.44 62.55 -55.05
C MET A 163 35.81 62.54 -53.66
N ARG A 164 35.60 63.71 -53.08
CA ARG A 164 34.90 63.86 -51.81
C ARG A 164 33.46 63.39 -51.93
N ASP A 165 32.72 63.83 -52.94
CA ASP A 165 31.32 63.42 -53.18
C ASP A 165 31.19 61.90 -53.37
N ILE A 166 32.12 61.28 -54.11
CA ILE A 166 32.14 59.82 -54.28
C ILE A 166 32.41 59.11 -52.95
N THR A 167 33.40 59.60 -52.18
CA THR A 167 33.75 59.01 -50.88
C THR A 167 32.59 59.13 -49.90
N GLU A 168 31.96 60.30 -49.83
CA GLU A 168 30.80 60.59 -48.96
C GLU A 168 29.58 59.76 -49.37
N GLY A 169 29.28 59.67 -50.68
CA GLY A 169 28.21 58.81 -51.20
C GLY A 169 28.45 57.33 -50.94
N MET A 170 29.69 56.84 -51.03
CA MET A 170 30.01 55.46 -50.68
C MET A 170 29.89 55.20 -49.18
N LYS A 171 30.26 56.16 -48.32
CA LYS A 171 30.04 56.08 -46.85
C LYS A 171 28.56 56.03 -46.50
N GLU A 172 27.75 56.88 -47.12
CA GLU A 172 26.30 56.92 -46.89
C GLU A 172 25.63 55.62 -47.37
N SER A 173 25.99 55.14 -48.56
CA SER A 173 25.53 53.83 -49.04
C SER A 173 25.92 52.71 -48.09
N MET A 174 27.12 52.74 -47.52
CA MET A 174 27.56 51.72 -46.58
C MET A 174 26.82 51.79 -45.24
N LYS A 175 26.58 52.99 -44.74
CA LYS A 175 25.76 53.20 -43.55
C LYS A 175 24.37 52.59 -43.74
N HIS A 176 23.73 52.80 -44.89
CA HIS A 176 22.46 52.14 -45.21
C HIS A 176 22.58 50.61 -45.23
N THR A 177 23.63 50.06 -45.85
CA THR A 177 23.83 48.59 -45.83
C THR A 177 24.06 48.03 -44.42
N LEU A 178 24.69 48.79 -43.51
CA LEU A 178 24.84 48.40 -42.10
C LEU A 178 23.50 48.44 -41.36
N GLU A 179 22.69 49.47 -41.59
CA GLU A 179 21.35 49.58 -41.03
C GLU A 179 20.43 48.43 -41.52
N GLU A 180 20.46 48.12 -42.82
CA GLU A 180 19.74 46.98 -43.40
C GLU A 180 20.24 45.64 -42.84
N LEU A 181 21.55 45.47 -42.66
CA LEU A 181 22.11 44.26 -42.07
C LEU A 181 21.69 44.10 -40.59
N ALA A 182 21.69 45.19 -39.83
CA ALA A 182 21.27 45.20 -38.43
C ALA A 182 19.77 44.86 -38.29
N THR A 183 18.92 45.44 -39.15
CA THR A 183 17.48 45.11 -39.18
C THR A 183 17.25 43.66 -39.61
N LEU A 184 17.99 43.14 -40.58
CA LEU A 184 17.93 41.73 -40.99
C LEU A 184 18.33 40.79 -39.84
N LYS A 185 19.40 41.11 -39.11
CA LYS A 185 19.86 40.35 -37.93
C LYS A 185 18.79 40.31 -36.84
N GLY A 186 18.20 41.47 -36.51
CA GLY A 186 17.08 41.54 -35.57
C GLY A 186 15.86 40.75 -36.04
N GLY A 187 15.50 40.83 -37.33
CA GLY A 187 14.40 40.06 -37.91
C GLY A 187 14.62 38.54 -37.88
N VAL A 188 15.85 38.07 -38.10
CA VAL A 188 16.21 36.65 -37.96
C VAL A 188 16.12 36.20 -36.51
N ASP A 189 16.57 37.02 -35.56
CA ASP A 189 16.48 36.71 -34.13
C ASP A 189 15.02 36.66 -33.65
N ASP A 190 14.19 37.62 -34.03
CA ASP A 190 12.75 37.66 -33.75
C ASP A 190 12.02 36.45 -34.37
N TYR A 191 12.31 36.13 -35.63
CA TYR A 191 11.74 34.97 -36.31
C TYR A 191 12.12 33.67 -35.63
N THR A 192 13.40 33.53 -35.24
CA THR A 192 13.90 32.38 -34.49
C THR A 192 13.13 32.26 -33.19
N GLN A 193 13.06 33.32 -32.38
CA GLN A 193 12.37 33.31 -31.10
C GLN A 193 10.89 32.96 -31.24
N ARG A 194 10.17 33.53 -32.21
CA ARG A 194 8.77 33.20 -32.49
C ARG A 194 8.60 31.74 -32.90
N THR A 195 9.48 31.23 -33.76
CA THR A 195 9.42 29.83 -34.20
C THR A 195 9.65 28.90 -33.01
N THR A 196 10.60 29.21 -32.12
CA THR A 196 10.85 28.41 -30.92
C THR A 196 9.66 28.42 -29.96
N THR A 197 9.06 29.59 -29.70
CA THR A 197 7.90 29.69 -28.80
C THR A 197 6.64 29.06 -29.38
N GLU A 198 6.40 29.19 -30.69
CA GLU A 198 5.31 28.51 -31.38
C GLU A 198 5.51 26.99 -31.34
N MET A 199 6.73 26.52 -31.55
CA MET A 199 7.06 25.10 -31.47
C MET A 199 6.86 24.55 -30.06
N GLU A 200 7.27 25.28 -29.02
CA GLU A 200 7.01 24.93 -27.62
C GLU A 200 5.51 24.93 -27.30
N HIS A 201 4.78 25.94 -27.77
CA HIS A 201 3.34 26.01 -27.58
C HIS A 201 2.60 24.88 -28.28
N LEU A 202 2.99 24.53 -29.52
CA LEU A 202 2.43 23.40 -30.25
C LEU A 202 2.80 22.07 -29.59
N SER A 203 4.04 21.90 -29.14
CA SER A 203 4.49 20.72 -28.38
C SER A 203 3.67 20.57 -27.09
N ALA A 204 3.48 21.65 -26.34
CA ALA A 204 2.62 21.66 -25.16
C ALA A 204 1.16 21.31 -25.50
N LYS A 205 0.60 21.89 -26.58
CA LYS A 205 -0.79 21.66 -27.00
C LYS A 205 -1.03 20.24 -27.49
N VAL A 206 -0.08 19.64 -28.21
CA VAL A 206 -0.11 18.22 -28.60
C VAL A 206 0.10 17.31 -27.39
N GLY A 207 0.88 17.76 -26.40
CA GLY A 207 1.07 17.12 -25.10
C GLY A 207 -0.13 17.22 -24.15
N MET A 208 -1.13 18.06 -24.41
CA MET A 208 -2.38 18.05 -23.65
C MET A 208 -3.28 16.91 -24.14
N LYS A 209 -3.86 16.13 -23.23
CA LYS A 209 -4.96 15.20 -23.61
C LYS A 209 -6.06 16.04 -24.27
N PRO A 210 -6.72 15.55 -25.35
CA PRO A 210 -7.82 16.28 -25.97
C PRO A 210 -8.83 16.65 -24.89
N ARG A 211 -9.07 17.96 -24.72
CA ARG A 211 -10.16 18.45 -23.88
C ARG A 211 -11.45 18.07 -24.60
N ILE A 212 -11.94 16.87 -24.31
CA ILE A 212 -13.30 16.48 -24.62
C ILE A 212 -14.15 17.30 -23.65
N GLU A 213 -14.71 18.41 -24.11
CA GLU A 213 -15.81 19.06 -23.41
C GLU A 213 -17.00 18.10 -23.51
N VAL A 214 -17.12 17.23 -22.49
CA VAL A 214 -18.29 16.38 -22.32
C VAL A 214 -19.45 17.33 -22.07
N PRO A 215 -20.48 17.37 -22.93
CA PRO A 215 -21.64 18.23 -22.69
C PRO A 215 -22.21 17.93 -21.30
N LYS A 216 -22.65 18.96 -20.56
CA LYS A 216 -23.17 18.80 -19.18
C LYS A 216 -24.25 17.72 -19.06
N GLU A 217 -25.06 17.53 -20.10
CA GLU A 217 -26.07 16.46 -20.17
C GLU A 217 -25.47 15.04 -20.16
N VAL A 218 -24.29 14.86 -20.75
CA VAL A 218 -23.55 13.58 -20.77
C VAL A 218 -22.83 13.37 -19.44
N GLU A 219 -22.29 14.44 -18.84
CA GLU A 219 -21.69 14.40 -17.50
C GLU A 219 -22.72 14.01 -16.43
N GLU A 220 -23.91 14.62 -16.45
CA GLU A 220 -25.02 14.25 -15.57
C GLU A 220 -25.48 12.81 -15.77
N LYS A 221 -25.52 12.32 -17.02
CA LYS A 221 -25.83 10.91 -17.32
C LYS A 221 -24.75 9.97 -16.81
N LEU A 222 -23.48 10.32 -16.95
CA LEU A 222 -22.36 9.52 -16.44
C LEU A 222 -22.38 9.44 -14.91
N VAL A 223 -22.71 10.54 -14.21
CA VAL A 223 -22.87 10.53 -12.75
C VAL A 223 -24.03 9.62 -12.33
N LYS A 224 -25.18 9.69 -13.02
CA LYS A 224 -26.32 8.80 -12.77
C LYS A 224 -25.97 7.34 -13.01
N PHE A 225 -25.32 7.02 -14.14
CA PHE A 225 -24.86 5.67 -14.42
C PHE A 225 -23.81 5.19 -13.42
N GLY A 226 -22.93 6.07 -12.94
CA GLY A 226 -21.99 5.75 -11.86
C GLY A 226 -22.71 5.35 -10.58
N GLN A 227 -23.73 6.12 -10.18
CA GLN A 227 -24.55 5.82 -9.01
C GLN A 227 -25.34 4.50 -9.18
N GLU A 228 -25.89 4.24 -10.36
CA GLU A 228 -26.58 2.98 -10.67
C GLU A 228 -25.61 1.79 -10.63
N VAL A 229 -24.40 1.94 -11.19
CA VAL A 229 -23.36 0.90 -11.15
C VAL A 229 -22.95 0.60 -9.72
N ASP A 230 -22.77 1.61 -8.88
CA ASP A 230 -22.40 1.42 -7.48
C ASP A 230 -23.52 0.77 -6.66
N ALA A 231 -24.78 1.14 -6.92
CA ALA A 231 -25.95 0.50 -6.32
C ALA A 231 -26.05 -0.98 -6.74
N LEU A 232 -25.88 -1.28 -8.03
CA LEU A 232 -25.88 -2.64 -8.57
C LEU A 232 -24.70 -3.47 -8.02
N LYS A 233 -23.52 -2.88 -7.86
CA LYS A 233 -22.37 -3.55 -7.22
C LYS A 233 -22.67 -3.89 -5.76
N HIS A 234 -23.29 -2.98 -5.03
CA HIS A 234 -23.68 -3.24 -3.64
C HIS A 234 -24.73 -4.35 -3.55
N GLU A 235 -25.75 -4.32 -4.41
CA GLU A 235 -26.79 -5.37 -4.48
C GLU A 235 -26.20 -6.73 -4.87
N LEU A 236 -25.31 -6.77 -5.87
CA LEU A 236 -24.57 -7.97 -6.24
C LEU A 236 -23.70 -8.50 -5.09
N GLY A 237 -23.07 -7.62 -4.32
CA GLY A 237 -22.31 -7.97 -3.12
C GLY A 237 -23.18 -8.64 -2.04
N LEU A 238 -24.40 -8.13 -1.82
CA LEU A 238 -25.34 -8.75 -0.88
C LEU A 238 -25.84 -10.10 -1.38
N GLU A 239 -26.17 -10.22 -2.66
CA GLU A 239 -26.65 -11.48 -3.24
C GLU A 239 -25.55 -12.54 -3.27
N THR A 240 -24.31 -12.18 -3.57
CA THR A 240 -23.17 -13.11 -3.49
C THR A 240 -22.93 -13.60 -2.06
N GLN A 241 -23.03 -12.73 -1.05
CA GLN A 241 -22.93 -13.13 0.35
C GLN A 241 -24.09 -14.05 0.78
N LYS A 242 -25.33 -13.76 0.36
CA LYS A 242 -26.48 -14.65 0.60
C LYS A 242 -26.26 -16.03 -0.03
N LEU A 243 -25.76 -16.06 -1.26
CA LEU A 243 -25.48 -17.30 -1.99
C LEU A 243 -24.40 -18.12 -1.26
N GLU A 244 -23.33 -17.47 -0.80
CA GLU A 244 -22.28 -18.13 -0.01
C GLU A 244 -22.83 -18.73 1.29
N ASN A 245 -23.68 -17.99 2.02
CA ASN A 245 -24.32 -18.50 3.23
C ASN A 245 -25.21 -19.71 2.93
N ARG A 246 -26.02 -19.67 1.86
CA ARG A 246 -26.85 -20.81 1.43
C ARG A 246 -26.02 -22.01 1.01
N LEU A 247 -24.85 -21.81 0.39
CA LEU A 247 -23.92 -22.89 0.06
C LEU A 247 -23.34 -23.55 1.31
N LYS A 248 -22.98 -22.75 2.33
CA LYS A 248 -22.51 -23.27 3.62
C LYS A 248 -23.59 -24.11 4.31
N GLU A 249 -24.82 -23.58 4.40
CA GLU A 249 -25.97 -24.28 4.96
C GLU A 249 -26.28 -25.58 4.20
N ASN A 250 -26.26 -25.55 2.86
CA ASN A 250 -26.45 -26.76 2.05
C ASN A 250 -25.35 -27.80 2.31
N GLY A 251 -24.10 -27.34 2.48
CA GLY A 251 -22.98 -28.18 2.87
C GLY A 251 -23.18 -28.86 4.23
N GLU A 252 -23.66 -28.11 5.23
CA GLU A 252 -24.00 -28.65 6.56
C GLU A 252 -25.15 -29.64 6.50
N LEU A 253 -26.24 -29.32 5.79
CA LEU A 253 -27.37 -30.23 5.60
C LEU A 253 -26.95 -31.53 4.92
N ARG A 254 -26.07 -31.47 3.92
CA ARG A 254 -25.53 -32.67 3.27
C ARG A 254 -24.71 -33.53 4.24
N ARG A 255 -23.91 -32.92 5.13
CA ARG A 255 -23.18 -33.64 6.18
C ARG A 255 -24.14 -34.29 7.17
N ASN A 256 -25.12 -33.56 7.66
CA ASN A 256 -26.13 -34.07 8.60
C ASN A 256 -26.91 -35.26 8.00
N VAL A 257 -27.28 -35.18 6.71
CA VAL A 257 -27.93 -36.31 6.02
C VAL A 257 -27.00 -37.51 5.92
N ALA A 258 -25.71 -37.32 5.64
CA ALA A 258 -24.75 -38.42 5.60
C ALA A 258 -24.59 -39.08 6.98
N GLU A 259 -24.46 -38.29 8.04
CA GLU A 259 -24.38 -38.79 9.42
C GLU A 259 -25.64 -39.56 9.82
N LEU A 260 -26.82 -39.05 9.48
CA LEU A 260 -28.09 -39.72 9.74
C LEU A 260 -28.22 -41.03 8.97
N LYS A 261 -27.72 -41.10 7.73
CA LYS A 261 -27.68 -42.34 6.96
C LYS A 261 -26.81 -43.38 7.63
N VAL A 262 -25.58 -43.03 8.01
CA VAL A 262 -24.68 -43.93 8.75
C VAL A 262 -25.33 -44.43 10.02
N ARG A 263 -25.91 -43.51 10.82
CA ARG A 263 -26.61 -43.89 12.05
C ARG A 263 -27.81 -44.80 11.79
N ASN A 264 -28.52 -44.61 10.68
CA ASN A 264 -29.64 -45.47 10.33
C ASN A 264 -29.15 -46.85 9.88
N ASP A 265 -28.08 -46.93 9.10
CA ASP A 265 -27.43 -48.18 8.71
C ASP A 265 -26.95 -48.96 9.95
N ASP A 266 -26.30 -48.29 10.91
CA ASP A 266 -25.90 -48.87 12.19
C ASP A 266 -27.12 -49.41 12.98
N LEU A 267 -28.23 -48.67 13.00
CA LEU A 267 -29.46 -49.10 13.65
C LEU A 267 -30.11 -50.27 12.93
N GLU A 268 -30.09 -50.30 11.60
CA GLU A 268 -30.58 -51.42 10.81
C GLU A 268 -29.73 -52.68 11.05
N ASP A 269 -28.41 -52.54 11.12
CA ASP A 269 -27.48 -53.63 11.46
C ASP A 269 -27.70 -54.14 12.89
N THR A 270 -27.86 -53.26 13.87
CA THR A 270 -28.19 -53.69 15.25
C THR A 270 -29.56 -54.39 15.30
N LEU A 271 -30.55 -53.92 14.54
CA LEU A 271 -31.87 -54.54 14.46
C LEU A 271 -31.79 -55.92 13.80
N MET A 272 -31.02 -56.06 12.72
CA MET A 272 -30.74 -57.35 12.10
C MET A 272 -30.01 -58.30 13.06
N GLY A 273 -29.02 -57.79 13.80
CA GLY A 273 -28.32 -58.52 14.85
C GLY A 273 -29.27 -59.01 15.95
N LEU A 274 -30.19 -58.16 16.41
CA LEU A 274 -31.21 -58.53 17.39
C LEU A 274 -32.27 -59.49 16.84
N LYS A 275 -32.61 -59.41 15.54
CA LYS A 275 -33.50 -60.37 14.87
C LYS A 275 -32.83 -61.74 14.68
N ALA A 276 -31.53 -61.77 14.42
CA ALA A 276 -30.73 -62.98 14.26
C ALA A 276 -30.30 -63.59 15.61
N ALA A 277 -30.30 -62.78 16.68
CA ALA A 277 -30.12 -63.29 18.03
C ALA A 277 -31.19 -64.36 18.32
N PRO A 278 -30.82 -65.46 19.01
CA PRO A 278 -31.78 -66.50 19.36
C PRO A 278 -32.90 -65.86 20.18
N LYS A 279 -34.12 -65.87 19.61
CA LYS A 279 -35.32 -65.48 20.36
C LYS A 279 -35.34 -66.34 21.60
N VAL A 280 -35.38 -65.72 22.78
CA VAL A 280 -35.60 -66.43 24.04
C VAL A 280 -36.81 -67.33 23.83
N ASP A 281 -36.60 -68.64 23.92
CA ASP A 281 -37.63 -69.62 23.68
C ASP A 281 -38.82 -69.30 24.60
N GLN A 282 -39.99 -69.06 24.01
CA GLN A 282 -41.18 -68.71 24.76
C GLN A 282 -41.54 -69.81 25.76
N GLY A 283 -41.14 -71.06 25.49
CA GLY A 283 -41.22 -72.16 26.44
C GLY A 283 -40.37 -71.90 27.69
N VAL A 284 -39.10 -71.53 27.52
CA VAL A 284 -38.19 -71.20 28.64
C VAL A 284 -38.70 -69.98 29.42
N LEU A 285 -39.24 -68.96 28.75
CA LEU A 285 -39.81 -67.78 29.42
C LEU A 285 -41.07 -68.13 30.23
N ALA A 286 -41.94 -69.00 29.70
CA ALA A 286 -43.13 -69.49 30.39
C ALA A 286 -42.76 -70.36 31.61
N GLU A 287 -41.79 -71.25 31.46
CA GLU A 287 -41.25 -72.06 32.56
C GLU A 287 -40.64 -71.19 33.66
N LEU A 288 -39.89 -70.16 33.30
CA LEU A 288 -39.30 -69.24 34.27
C LEU A 288 -40.38 -68.45 35.03
N ARG A 289 -41.40 -67.94 34.32
CA ARG A 289 -42.55 -67.25 34.94
C ARG A 289 -43.33 -68.16 35.88
N GLN A 290 -43.51 -69.43 35.51
CA GLN A 290 -44.19 -70.40 36.35
C GLN A 290 -43.34 -70.75 37.58
N LYS A 291 -42.02 -70.89 37.43
CA LYS A 291 -41.09 -71.07 38.55
C LYS A 291 -41.11 -69.88 39.50
N VAL A 292 -41.06 -68.65 39.00
CA VAL A 292 -41.14 -67.43 39.82
C VAL A 292 -42.46 -67.41 40.61
N LYS A 293 -43.60 -67.65 39.96
CA LYS A 293 -44.91 -67.75 40.67
C LYS A 293 -44.93 -68.85 41.73
N SER A 294 -44.35 -70.02 41.44
CA SER A 294 -44.28 -71.11 42.40
C SER A 294 -43.40 -70.77 43.61
N LEU A 295 -42.32 -70.01 43.39
CA LEU A 295 -41.44 -69.53 44.46
C LEU A 295 -42.10 -68.44 45.29
N GLU A 296 -42.83 -67.51 44.66
CA GLU A 296 -43.63 -66.49 45.35
C GLU A 296 -44.70 -67.14 46.25
N ALA A 297 -45.45 -68.11 45.72
CA ALA A 297 -46.43 -68.86 46.50
C ALA A 297 -45.79 -69.66 47.65
N SER A 298 -44.63 -70.28 47.40
CA SER A 298 -43.88 -70.99 48.45
C SER A 298 -43.38 -70.03 49.53
N LYS A 299 -42.98 -68.81 49.18
CA LYS A 299 -42.54 -67.79 50.12
C LYS A 299 -43.69 -67.32 50.99
N GLU A 300 -44.87 -67.07 50.41
CA GLU A 300 -46.07 -66.68 51.18
C GLU A 300 -46.44 -67.74 52.23
N VAL A 301 -46.43 -69.02 51.84
CA VAL A 301 -46.71 -70.13 52.78
C VAL A 301 -45.65 -70.20 53.89
N GLN A 302 -44.39 -69.93 53.58
CA GLN A 302 -43.33 -69.88 54.60
C GLN A 302 -43.49 -68.70 55.55
N ASP A 303 -43.82 -67.51 55.04
CA ASP A 303 -44.05 -66.32 55.85
C ASP A 303 -45.26 -66.51 56.79
N GLU A 304 -46.33 -67.18 56.34
CA GLU A 304 -47.45 -67.55 57.20
C GLU A 304 -47.06 -68.53 58.30
N LYS A 305 -46.29 -69.57 57.97
CA LYS A 305 -45.78 -70.53 58.97
C LYS A 305 -44.88 -69.87 59.99
N ILE A 306 -44.02 -68.93 59.58
CA ILE A 306 -43.16 -68.17 60.49
C ILE A 306 -44.03 -67.35 61.45
N LYS A 307 -45.04 -66.62 60.95
CA LYS A 307 -45.97 -65.87 61.80
C LYS A 307 -46.72 -66.75 62.80
N GLU A 308 -47.16 -67.95 62.38
CA GLU A 308 -47.82 -68.89 63.28
C GLU A 308 -46.87 -69.40 64.38
N ILE A 309 -45.63 -69.76 64.02
CA ILE A 309 -44.61 -70.20 64.97
C ILE A 309 -44.27 -69.07 65.94
N GLU A 310 -44.09 -67.84 65.47
CA GLU A 310 -43.86 -66.68 66.33
C GLU A 310 -45.03 -66.43 67.28
N ALA A 311 -46.27 -66.55 66.83
CA ALA A 311 -47.44 -66.40 67.68
C ALA A 311 -47.49 -67.48 68.77
N ARG A 312 -47.16 -68.74 68.42
CA ARG A 312 -47.05 -69.84 69.39
C ARG A 312 -45.91 -69.61 70.37
N ALA A 313 -44.76 -69.11 69.91
CA ALA A 313 -43.62 -68.78 70.76
C ALA A 313 -43.98 -67.67 71.77
N ARG A 314 -44.59 -66.57 71.31
CA ARG A 314 -45.04 -65.48 72.20
C ARG A 314 -46.07 -65.96 73.23
N ALA A 315 -47.02 -66.82 72.82
CA ALA A 315 -47.98 -67.41 73.75
C ALA A 315 -47.30 -68.34 74.77
N SER A 316 -46.27 -69.08 74.36
CA SER A 316 -45.45 -69.90 75.26
C SER A 316 -44.65 -69.05 76.23
N ASP A 317 -44.02 -67.97 75.76
CA ASP A 317 -43.25 -67.05 76.59
C ASP A 317 -44.14 -66.37 77.64
N LEU A 318 -45.34 -65.92 77.25
CA LEU A 318 -46.32 -65.38 78.19
C LEU A 318 -46.69 -66.39 79.28
N LYS A 319 -47.02 -67.64 78.90
CA LYS A 319 -47.27 -68.71 79.87
C LYS A 319 -46.08 -68.99 80.77
N SER A 320 -44.86 -68.96 80.23
CA SER A 320 -43.64 -69.12 81.01
C SER A 320 -43.48 -67.99 82.03
N THR A 321 -43.77 -66.74 81.66
CA THR A 321 -43.74 -65.61 82.59
C THR A 321 -44.81 -65.70 83.68
N GLU A 322 -46.02 -66.16 83.35
CA GLU A 322 -47.09 -66.41 84.31
C GLU A 322 -46.67 -67.50 85.31
N TYR A 323 -46.17 -68.63 84.82
CA TYR A 323 -45.66 -69.70 85.69
C TYR A 323 -44.52 -69.23 86.58
N HIS A 324 -43.60 -68.40 86.06
CA HIS A 324 -42.52 -67.84 86.86
C HIS A 324 -43.02 -66.88 87.94
N GLY A 325 -44.05 -66.07 87.64
CA GLY A 325 -44.71 -65.22 88.61
C GLY A 325 -45.47 -66.00 89.70
N ASP A 326 -46.10 -67.12 89.34
CA ASP A 326 -46.76 -68.02 90.29
C ASP A 326 -45.76 -68.75 91.18
N ILE A 327 -44.63 -69.20 90.63
CA ILE A 327 -43.53 -69.81 91.39
C ILE A 327 -42.98 -68.78 92.38
N SER A 328 -42.68 -67.56 91.93
CA SER A 328 -42.15 -66.50 92.81
C SER A 328 -43.10 -66.18 93.98
N ARG A 329 -44.42 -66.14 93.73
CA ARG A 329 -45.43 -65.97 94.78
C ARG A 329 -45.42 -67.12 95.78
N LYS A 330 -45.34 -68.37 95.30
CA LYS A 330 -45.26 -69.54 96.18
C LYS A 330 -43.95 -69.61 96.96
N GLU A 331 -42.83 -69.18 96.40
CA GLU A 331 -41.55 -69.11 97.11
C GLU A 331 -41.58 -68.13 98.29
N VAL A 332 -42.22 -66.97 98.10
CA VAL A 332 -42.47 -66.01 99.19
C VAL A 332 -43.36 -66.64 100.27
N GLU A 333 -44.45 -67.29 99.86
CA GLU A 333 -45.38 -67.94 100.79
C GLU A 333 -44.71 -69.08 101.59
N ILE A 334 -43.85 -69.87 100.95
CA ILE A 334 -43.01 -70.88 101.61
C ILE A 334 -42.03 -70.21 102.59
N GLY A 335 -41.43 -69.08 102.21
CA GLY A 335 -40.57 -68.28 103.08
C GLY A 335 -41.29 -67.83 104.35
N ASP A 336 -42.50 -67.29 104.21
CA ASP A 336 -43.36 -66.84 105.30
C ASP A 336 -43.83 -68.00 106.20
N LEU A 337 -44.11 -69.17 105.61
CA LEU A 337 -44.45 -70.37 106.38
C LEU A 337 -43.23 -70.90 107.16
N LYS A 338 -42.03 -70.88 106.56
CA LYS A 338 -40.79 -71.27 107.25
C LYS A 338 -40.48 -70.34 108.42
N THR A 339 -40.67 -69.04 108.28
CA THR A 339 -40.48 -68.08 109.40
C THR A 339 -41.51 -68.31 110.50
N LYS A 340 -42.78 -68.59 110.17
CA LYS A 340 -43.79 -69.00 111.16
C LYS A 340 -43.43 -70.28 111.89
N ILE A 341 -42.97 -71.31 111.18
CA ILE A 341 -42.51 -72.56 111.81
C ILE A 341 -41.38 -72.26 112.80
N ARG A 342 -40.40 -71.44 112.40
CA ARG A 342 -39.27 -71.07 113.28
C ARG A 342 -39.72 -70.31 114.53
N GLN A 343 -40.69 -69.41 114.40
CA GLN A 343 -41.30 -68.71 115.54
C GLN A 343 -42.01 -69.68 116.49
N LEU A 344 -42.78 -70.64 115.95
CA LEU A 344 -43.44 -71.67 116.75
C LEU A 344 -42.44 -72.61 117.43
N GLU A 345 -41.34 -72.97 116.76
CA GLU A 345 -40.24 -73.75 117.35
C GLU A 345 -39.55 -72.98 118.50
N GLU A 346 -39.33 -71.68 118.36
CA GLU A 346 -38.81 -70.81 119.44
C GLU A 346 -39.80 -70.69 120.61
N GLU A 347 -41.10 -70.52 120.34
CA GLU A 347 -42.15 -70.50 121.37
C GLU A 347 -42.23 -71.86 122.11
N MET A 348 -42.14 -72.97 121.39
CA MET A 348 -42.05 -74.32 121.95
C MET A 348 -40.79 -74.48 122.81
N GLY A 349 -39.64 -73.97 122.36
CA GLY A 349 -38.41 -73.96 123.15
C GLY A 349 -38.59 -73.20 124.46
N SER A 350 -39.19 -72.00 124.42
CA SER A 350 -39.44 -71.16 125.60
C SER A 350 -40.47 -71.76 126.56
N THR A 351 -41.44 -72.49 126.05
CA THR A 351 -42.44 -73.19 126.89
C THR A 351 -41.84 -74.46 127.49
N GLY A 352 -40.97 -75.15 126.76
CA GLY A 352 -40.15 -76.26 127.27
C GLY A 352 -39.24 -75.83 128.43
N THR A 353 -38.55 -74.69 128.32
CA THR A 353 -37.74 -74.15 129.42
C THR A 353 -38.60 -73.78 130.63
N ARG A 354 -39.76 -73.14 130.43
CA ARG A 354 -40.72 -72.85 131.52
C ARG A 354 -41.25 -74.10 132.21
N LEU A 355 -41.50 -75.19 131.46
CA LEU A 355 -41.92 -76.47 132.02
C LEU A 355 -40.80 -77.12 132.85
N ALA A 356 -39.56 -77.07 132.38
CA ALA A 356 -38.40 -77.56 133.13
C ALA A 356 -38.19 -76.77 134.44
N GLU A 357 -38.34 -75.44 134.40
CA GLU A 357 -38.33 -74.58 135.60
C GLU A 357 -39.46 -74.96 136.58
N MET A 358 -40.66 -75.28 136.08
CA MET A 358 -41.78 -75.76 136.90
C MET A 358 -41.55 -77.15 137.50
N GLU A 359 -40.92 -78.07 136.77
CA GLU A 359 -40.54 -79.38 137.29
C GLU A 359 -39.45 -79.28 138.37
N GLU A 360 -38.47 -78.39 138.21
CA GLU A 360 -37.47 -78.09 139.23
C GLU A 360 -38.12 -77.49 140.49
N LEU A 361 -39.08 -76.58 140.33
CA LEU A 361 -39.87 -76.03 141.44
C LEU A 361 -40.71 -77.11 142.13
N ARG A 362 -41.33 -78.04 141.39
CA ARG A 362 -42.05 -79.19 141.96
C ARG A 362 -41.13 -80.16 142.69
N ALA A 363 -39.93 -80.41 142.16
CA ALA A 363 -38.93 -81.26 142.81
C ALA A 363 -38.47 -80.63 144.13
N ARG A 364 -38.22 -79.31 144.15
CA ARG A 364 -37.98 -78.55 145.39
C ARG A 364 -39.15 -78.68 146.37
N LEU A 365 -40.39 -78.55 145.92
CA LEU A 365 -41.56 -78.66 146.80
C LEU A 365 -41.67 -80.06 147.45
N ARG A 366 -41.46 -81.13 146.67
CA ARG A 366 -41.45 -82.50 147.20
C ARG A 366 -40.33 -82.77 148.19
N SER A 367 -39.16 -82.14 148.05
CA SER A 367 -38.09 -82.26 149.04
C SER A 367 -38.41 -81.54 150.36
N TYR A 368 -39.30 -80.52 150.33
CA TYR A 368 -39.82 -79.90 151.55
C TYR A 368 -40.92 -80.76 152.19
N GLU A 369 -41.78 -81.40 151.38
CA GLU A 369 -42.87 -82.25 151.87
C GLU A 369 -42.42 -83.65 152.32
N SER A 370 -41.32 -84.21 151.78
CA SER A 370 -40.81 -85.53 152.19
C SER A 370 -40.24 -85.58 153.60
N GLY A 371 -40.16 -84.43 154.28
CA GLY A 371 -39.83 -84.37 155.70
C GLY A 371 -38.40 -84.79 156.04
N ASP A 372 -37.48 -84.90 155.07
CA ASP A 372 -36.08 -85.25 155.35
C ASP A 372 -35.39 -84.19 156.22
N LYS A 373 -35.73 -82.90 156.06
CA LYS A 373 -35.29 -81.84 157.01
C LYS A 373 -36.03 -81.86 158.36
N ALA A 374 -37.25 -82.40 158.41
CA ALA A 374 -38.00 -82.56 159.67
C ALA A 374 -37.47 -83.74 160.49
N ARG A 375 -37.00 -84.80 159.83
CA ARG A 375 -36.36 -85.98 160.46
C ARG A 375 -34.93 -85.70 160.93
N GLU A 376 -34.24 -84.70 160.38
CA GLU A 376 -32.96 -84.24 160.96
C GLU A 376 -33.14 -83.43 162.24
N LEU A 377 -34.25 -82.68 162.41
CA LEU A 377 -34.46 -81.89 163.63
C LEU A 377 -35.08 -82.68 164.79
N GLU A 378 -35.78 -83.80 164.53
CA GLU A 378 -36.16 -84.75 165.59
C GLU A 378 -34.95 -85.49 166.21
N ARG A 379 -33.77 -85.48 165.56
CA ARG A 379 -32.52 -85.98 166.17
C ARG A 379 -31.80 -84.97 167.05
N ILE A 380 -32.22 -83.71 167.11
CA ILE A 380 -31.61 -82.68 167.97
C ILE A 380 -32.58 -82.27 169.10
N LYS A 381 -33.37 -83.24 169.58
CA LYS A 381 -33.98 -83.21 170.92
C LYS A 381 -33.68 -84.51 171.65
N THR A 382 -32.40 -84.73 171.88
CA THR A 382 -31.85 -85.30 173.13
C THR A 382 -30.80 -84.36 173.63
#